data_AF-A0A1S8XPB2-F1
#
_entry.id   AF-A0A1S8XPB2-F1
#
_cell.length_a   1.000
_cell.length_b   1.000
_cell.length_c   1.000
_cell.angle_alpha   90.00
_cell.angle_beta   90.00
_cell.angle_gamma   90.00
#
_symmetry.space_group_name_H-M   'P 1'
#
loop_
_entity.id
_entity.type
_entity.pdbx_description
1 polymer ?
#
loop_
_entity_poly.entity_id
_entity_poly.type
_entity_poly.pdbx_seq_one_letter_code
_entity_poly.pdbx_strand_id
1 'polypeptide(L)'
;MTDNQASRWPESDFHRDLAAMLDGADVSERVRAAVAHALTKPDALSSYVNSLVNRYTTDRERGSGRNRPPAGAYETHRRWTLHLSYLAPDLREARDQAVVYTEGLTILRPELPASAALLSRADAWNHVEPVFCGRTGPDGEVCMDVTGHPGFHSAAGIGGLCWGDGD
;
A
#
# COMPACT_ATOMS: atom_id res chain seq x y z
N MET A 1 -29.42 -26.48 -1.18
CA MET A 1 -28.13 -27.11 -1.54
C MET A 1 -27.76 -26.46 -2.87
N THR A 2 -27.07 -25.32 -2.82
CA THR A 2 -26.73 -24.50 -3.99
C THR A 2 -25.22 -24.53 -4.14
N ASP A 3 -24.80 -25.00 -5.32
CA ASP A 3 -23.42 -25.27 -5.68
C ASP A 3 -22.60 -23.98 -5.73
N ASN A 4 -21.55 -23.93 -4.93
CA ASN A 4 -20.57 -22.86 -4.91
C ASN A 4 -19.51 -23.17 -5.99
N GLN A 5 -19.89 -23.08 -7.26
CA GLN A 5 -18.93 -23.10 -8.38
C GLN A 5 -18.22 -21.75 -8.47
N ALA A 6 -17.36 -21.46 -7.49
CA ALA A 6 -16.28 -20.51 -7.70
C ALA A 6 -15.37 -21.12 -8.77
N SER A 7 -15.21 -20.41 -9.89
CA SER A 7 -14.39 -20.78 -11.02
C SER A 7 -12.97 -21.14 -10.55
N ARG A 8 -12.69 -22.44 -10.41
CA ARG A 8 -11.35 -22.94 -10.10
C ARG A 8 -10.56 -22.88 -11.40
N TRP A 9 -9.95 -21.73 -11.67
CA TRP A 9 -9.00 -21.60 -12.75
C TRP A 9 -7.87 -22.60 -12.52
N PRO A 10 -7.40 -23.33 -13.54
CA PRO A 10 -6.23 -24.16 -13.41
C PRO A 10 -5.05 -23.27 -12.97
N GLU A 11 -4.40 -23.62 -11.86
CA GLU A 11 -3.30 -22.86 -11.26
C GLU A 11 -2.16 -22.61 -12.26
N SER A 12 -1.98 -23.53 -13.22
CA SER A 12 -1.07 -23.40 -14.37
C SER A 12 -1.38 -22.23 -15.30
N ASP A 13 -2.66 -21.90 -15.48
CA ASP A 13 -3.09 -20.85 -16.40
C ASP A 13 -2.84 -19.47 -15.77
N PHE A 14 -3.09 -19.35 -14.45
CA PHE A 14 -2.76 -18.15 -13.67
C PHE A 14 -1.25 -17.83 -13.67
N HIS A 15 -0.40 -18.83 -13.46
CA HIS A 15 1.05 -18.61 -13.47
C HIS A 15 1.58 -18.18 -14.83
N ARG A 16 1.00 -18.71 -15.92
CA ARG A 16 1.37 -18.34 -17.29
C ARG A 16 0.95 -16.91 -17.61
N ASP A 17 -0.27 -16.51 -17.23
CA ASP A 17 -0.78 -15.17 -17.47
C ASP A 17 0.00 -14.12 -16.65
N LEU A 18 0.36 -14.45 -15.41
CA LEU A 18 1.21 -13.60 -14.57
C LEU A 18 2.63 -13.45 -15.15
N ALA A 19 3.22 -14.53 -15.65
CA ALA A 19 4.53 -14.45 -16.32
C ALA A 19 4.47 -13.53 -17.55
N ALA A 20 3.43 -13.66 -18.38
CA ALA A 20 3.21 -12.79 -19.53
C ALA A 20 3.00 -11.31 -19.13
N MET A 21 2.30 -11.04 -18.03
CA MET A 21 2.18 -9.68 -17.50
C MET A 21 3.51 -9.11 -17.01
N LEU A 22 4.32 -9.91 -16.30
CA LEU A 22 5.63 -9.48 -15.83
C LEU A 22 6.59 -9.20 -17.01
N ASP A 23 6.53 -10.01 -18.06
CA ASP A 23 7.30 -9.80 -19.29
C ASP A 23 6.85 -8.52 -20.01
N GLY A 24 5.54 -8.23 -20.04
CA GLY A 24 5.00 -6.97 -20.58
C GLY A 24 5.33 -5.73 -19.74
N ALA A 25 5.67 -5.91 -18.46
CA ALA A 25 6.00 -4.84 -17.52
C ALA A 25 7.51 -4.47 -17.49
N ASP A 26 8.35 -5.12 -18.31
CA ASP A 26 9.81 -4.92 -18.38
C ASP A 26 10.51 -4.95 -17.01
N VAL A 27 10.09 -5.87 -16.14
CA VAL A 27 10.70 -6.02 -14.81
C VAL A 27 11.99 -6.84 -14.87
N SER A 28 12.94 -6.51 -13.99
CA SER A 28 14.23 -7.21 -13.92
C SER A 28 14.08 -8.71 -13.63
N GLU A 29 15.04 -9.51 -14.09
CA GLU A 29 15.13 -10.96 -13.83
C GLU A 29 15.00 -11.32 -12.35
N ARG A 30 15.59 -10.49 -11.47
CA ARG A 30 15.52 -10.70 -10.02
C ARG A 30 14.10 -10.57 -9.47
N VAL A 31 13.29 -9.67 -10.04
CA VAL A 31 11.89 -9.49 -9.65
C VAL A 31 11.07 -10.68 -10.12
N ARG A 32 11.28 -11.15 -11.35
CA ARG A 32 10.63 -12.36 -11.87
C ARG A 32 10.96 -13.59 -11.02
N ALA A 33 12.22 -13.77 -10.68
CA ALA A 33 12.65 -14.87 -9.81
C ALA A 33 12.05 -14.79 -8.39
N ALA A 34 11.96 -13.59 -7.81
CA ALA A 34 11.36 -13.39 -6.49
C ALA A 34 9.85 -13.71 -6.47
N VAL A 35 9.12 -13.26 -7.49
CA VAL A 35 7.68 -13.55 -7.63
C VAL A 35 7.44 -15.04 -7.84
N ALA A 36 8.19 -15.68 -8.74
CA ALA A 36 8.11 -17.14 -8.94
C ALA A 36 8.42 -17.91 -7.65
N HIS A 37 9.44 -17.50 -6.90
CA HIS A 37 9.79 -18.12 -5.62
C HIS A 37 8.68 -17.97 -4.57
N ALA A 38 8.05 -16.81 -4.47
CA ALA A 38 6.94 -16.56 -3.55
C ALA A 38 5.73 -17.46 -3.87
N LEU A 39 5.43 -17.64 -5.16
CA LEU A 39 4.32 -18.47 -5.63
C LEU A 39 4.53 -19.97 -5.40
N THR A 40 5.79 -20.45 -5.42
CA THR A 40 6.11 -21.84 -5.08
C THR A 40 5.99 -22.19 -3.59
N LYS A 41 5.71 -21.21 -2.72
CA LYS A 41 5.46 -21.40 -1.29
C LYS A 41 4.04 -20.92 -0.93
N PRO A 42 3.01 -21.75 -1.15
CA PRO A 42 1.61 -21.40 -0.85
C PRO A 42 1.41 -20.96 0.60
N ASP A 43 2.17 -21.56 1.52
CA ASP A 43 2.16 -21.23 2.95
C ASP A 43 2.69 -19.83 3.24
N ALA A 44 3.64 -19.32 2.45
CA ALA A 44 4.21 -17.99 2.65
C ALA A 44 3.21 -16.90 2.25
N LEU A 45 2.48 -17.10 1.15
CA LEU A 45 1.45 -16.17 0.68
C LEU A 45 0.21 -16.19 1.58
N SER A 46 -0.20 -17.38 2.05
CA SER A 46 -1.29 -17.50 3.03
C SER A 46 -0.89 -16.96 4.41
N SER A 47 0.34 -17.22 4.87
CA SER A 47 0.89 -16.63 6.10
C SER A 47 1.04 -15.12 5.98
N TYR A 48 1.39 -14.62 4.79
CA TYR A 48 1.49 -13.19 4.48
C TYR A 48 0.12 -12.50 4.50
N VAL A 49 -0.89 -13.07 3.82
CA VAL A 49 -2.27 -12.58 3.86
C VAL A 49 -2.82 -12.64 5.28
N ASN A 50 -2.60 -13.73 6.01
CA ASN A 50 -3.00 -13.84 7.42
C ASN A 50 -2.24 -12.86 8.32
N SER A 51 -0.97 -12.56 8.04
CA SER A 51 -0.19 -11.52 8.72
C SER A 51 -0.71 -10.12 8.43
N LEU A 52 -1.18 -9.88 7.21
CA LEU A 52 -1.78 -8.62 6.79
C LEU A 52 -3.13 -8.42 7.52
N VAL A 53 -4.00 -9.44 7.48
CA VAL A 53 -5.29 -9.45 8.18
C VAL A 53 -5.10 -9.29 9.69
N ASN A 54 -4.16 -10.02 10.30
CA ASN A 54 -3.86 -9.88 11.72
C ASN A 54 -3.27 -8.52 12.08
N ARG A 55 -2.55 -7.85 11.18
CA ARG A 55 -2.06 -6.48 11.42
C ARG A 55 -3.19 -5.46 11.37
N TYR A 56 -4.10 -5.55 10.41
CA TYR A 56 -5.29 -4.70 10.36
C TYR A 56 -6.19 -4.87 11.59
N THR A 57 -6.29 -6.10 12.13
CA THR A 57 -7.06 -6.33 13.37
C THR A 57 -6.31 -5.90 14.63
N THR A 58 -4.99 -6.08 14.72
CA THR A 58 -4.21 -5.72 15.91
C THR A 58 -3.90 -4.22 16.02
N ASP A 59 -3.77 -3.50 14.91
CA ASP A 59 -3.67 -2.04 14.93
C ASP A 59 -4.99 -1.39 15.39
N ARG A 60 -6.13 -2.00 15.06
CA ARG A 60 -7.45 -1.63 15.59
C ARG A 60 -7.55 -1.86 17.11
N GLU A 61 -6.88 -2.87 17.66
CA GLU A 61 -6.86 -3.15 19.11
C GLU A 61 -5.86 -2.27 19.89
N ARG A 62 -4.74 -1.84 19.27
CA ARG A 62 -3.74 -0.98 19.92
C ARG A 62 -4.12 0.50 20.02
N GLY A 63 -5.13 0.96 19.26
CA GLY A 63 -5.67 2.32 19.35
C GLY A 63 -6.27 2.71 20.72
N SER A 64 -6.52 1.74 21.60
CA SER A 64 -7.11 1.99 22.93
C SER A 64 -6.07 2.24 24.05
N GLY A 65 -4.78 2.15 23.76
CA GLY A 65 -3.71 2.20 24.77
C GLY A 65 -2.99 3.54 24.88
N ARG A 66 -3.61 4.56 25.48
CA ARG A 66 -2.88 5.75 25.97
C ARG A 66 -1.90 5.30 27.06
N ASN A 67 -0.60 5.22 26.78
CA ASN A 67 0.48 5.32 27.78
C ASN A 67 1.82 5.70 27.16
N ARG A 68 2.33 6.87 27.53
CA ARG A 68 3.65 7.41 27.15
C ARG A 68 4.76 6.68 27.92
N PRO A 69 5.87 6.24 27.29
CA PRO A 69 7.05 5.79 28.02
C PRO A 69 8.13 6.90 28.15
N PRO A 70 9.01 6.79 29.17
CA PRO A 70 9.97 7.83 29.54
C PRO A 70 11.24 7.82 28.67
N ALA A 71 11.99 8.91 28.74
CA ALA A 71 13.25 9.14 28.03
C ALA A 71 14.35 8.15 28.43
N GLY A 72 15.01 7.56 27.44
CA GLY A 72 16.24 6.78 27.64
C GLY A 72 16.77 6.19 26.33
N ALA A 73 17.99 6.60 25.95
CA ALA A 73 18.79 6.14 24.81
C ALA A 73 18.11 6.27 23.43
N TYR A 74 18.27 7.44 22.82
CA TYR A 74 18.01 7.64 21.39
C TYR A 74 18.98 6.78 20.59
N GLU A 75 18.59 5.55 20.29
CA GLU A 75 18.99 4.92 19.05
C GLU A 75 18.46 5.84 17.96
N THR A 76 19.28 6.79 17.50
CA THR A 76 18.91 7.72 16.43
C THR A 76 18.82 6.92 15.15
N HIS A 77 17.73 6.18 14.99
CA HIS A 77 17.31 5.66 13.71
C HIS A 77 17.14 6.87 12.81
N ARG A 78 18.10 7.05 11.91
CA ARG A 78 18.02 8.07 10.87
C ARG A 78 16.95 7.63 9.89
N ARG A 79 16.04 8.54 9.58
CA ARG A 79 15.08 8.34 8.49
C ARG A 79 15.81 8.59 7.18
N TRP A 80 15.72 7.63 6.28
CA TRP A 80 16.25 7.74 4.92
C TRP A 80 15.06 7.72 3.95
N THR A 81 15.12 8.51 2.89
CA THR A 81 14.11 8.54 1.84
C THR A 81 14.71 8.06 0.53
N LEU A 82 13.97 7.23 -0.20
CA LEU A 82 14.28 6.83 -1.56
C LEU A 82 13.33 7.60 -2.48
N HIS A 83 13.87 8.28 -3.48
CA HIS A 83 13.09 8.99 -4.49
C HIS A 83 13.05 8.17 -5.78
N LEU A 84 11.85 7.93 -6.30
CA LEU A 84 11.63 7.31 -7.60
C LEU A 84 11.20 8.38 -8.59
N SER A 85 11.81 8.41 -9.78
CA SER A 85 11.46 9.35 -10.84
C SER A 85 10.87 8.59 -12.03
N TYR A 86 9.80 9.13 -12.59
CA TYR A 86 9.09 8.60 -13.74
C TYR A 86 8.55 9.77 -14.58
N LEU A 87 8.18 9.48 -15.82
CA LEU A 87 7.59 10.46 -16.73
C LEU A 87 6.08 10.44 -16.60
N ALA A 88 5.48 11.62 -16.60
CA ALA A 88 4.05 11.85 -16.70
C ALA A 88 3.80 13.14 -17.47
N PRO A 89 2.70 13.24 -18.25
CA PRO A 89 2.42 14.42 -19.07
C PRO A 89 1.99 15.64 -18.25
N ASP A 90 1.36 15.43 -17.09
CA ASP A 90 0.96 16.50 -16.17
C ASP A 90 0.92 16.03 -14.70
N LEU A 91 0.62 16.95 -13.78
CA LEU A 91 0.59 16.67 -12.34
C LEU A 91 -0.51 15.70 -11.93
N ARG A 92 -1.65 15.69 -12.64
CA ARG A 92 -2.77 14.80 -12.31
C ARG A 92 -2.38 13.36 -12.65
N GLU A 93 -1.89 13.14 -13.87
CA GLU A 93 -1.44 11.81 -14.28
C GLU A 93 -0.22 11.36 -13.46
N ALA A 94 0.67 12.29 -13.09
CA ALA A 94 1.76 11.99 -12.16
C ALA A 94 1.23 11.48 -10.81
N ARG A 95 0.19 12.10 -10.26
CA ARG A 95 -0.41 11.68 -8.98
C ARG A 95 -1.12 10.33 -9.09
N ASP A 96 -1.92 10.14 -10.14
CA ASP A 96 -2.62 8.87 -10.37
C ASP A 96 -1.62 7.70 -10.48
N GLN A 97 -0.51 7.90 -11.19
CA GLN A 97 0.56 6.91 -11.31
C GLN A 97 1.34 6.72 -9.99
N ALA A 98 1.54 7.78 -9.19
CA ALA A 98 2.15 7.69 -7.87
C ALA A 98 1.34 6.80 -6.91
N VAL A 99 0.01 6.87 -6.99
CA VAL A 99 -0.91 6.03 -6.21
C VAL A 99 -0.67 4.56 -6.57
N VAL A 100 -0.74 4.22 -7.86
CA VAL A 100 -0.51 2.84 -8.34
C VAL A 100 0.86 2.31 -7.91
N TYR A 101 1.91 3.12 -8.02
CA TYR A 101 3.25 2.72 -7.58
C TYR A 101 3.33 2.52 -6.07
N THR A 102 2.69 3.38 -5.28
CA THR A 102 2.70 3.22 -3.82
C THR A 102 1.91 1.98 -3.39
N GLU A 103 0.74 1.75 -3.97
CA GLU A 103 -0.06 0.55 -3.74
C GLU A 103 0.73 -0.70 -4.10
N GLY A 104 1.33 -0.75 -5.29
CA GLY A 104 2.18 -1.86 -5.71
C GLY A 104 3.36 -2.09 -4.77
N LEU A 105 4.05 -1.03 -4.34
CA LEU A 105 5.16 -1.12 -3.40
C LEU A 105 4.73 -1.62 -2.03
N THR A 106 3.59 -1.17 -1.51
CA THR A 106 3.08 -1.62 -0.20
C THR A 106 2.57 -3.06 -0.23
N ILE A 107 2.04 -3.51 -1.37
CA ILE A 107 1.72 -4.93 -1.58
C ILE A 107 2.99 -5.78 -1.57
N LEU A 108 4.05 -5.33 -2.23
CA LEU A 108 5.32 -6.06 -2.31
C LEU A 108 6.14 -5.98 -1.02
N ARG A 109 6.04 -4.86 -0.30
CA ARG A 109 6.82 -4.50 0.89
C ARG A 109 5.91 -3.85 1.93
N PRO A 110 5.20 -4.64 2.75
CA PRO A 110 4.20 -4.13 3.69
C PRO A 110 4.83 -3.42 4.90
N GLU A 111 6.15 -3.45 5.03
CA GLU A 111 6.88 -2.63 6.00
C GLU A 111 6.91 -1.14 5.62
N LEU A 112 6.61 -0.82 4.35
CA LEU A 112 6.54 0.56 3.87
C LEU A 112 5.15 1.15 4.15
N PRO A 113 5.05 2.22 4.97
CA PRO A 113 3.77 2.87 5.20
C PRO A 113 3.32 3.63 3.95
N ALA A 114 2.17 3.26 3.37
CA ALA A 114 1.60 3.93 2.19
C ALA A 114 1.36 5.43 2.44
N SER A 115 0.97 5.80 3.66
CA SER A 115 0.73 7.19 4.08
C SER A 115 1.98 8.08 4.05
N ALA A 116 3.18 7.51 3.91
CA ALA A 116 4.44 8.25 3.81
C ALA A 116 4.84 8.58 2.36
N ALA A 117 4.05 8.19 1.36
CA ALA A 117 4.36 8.49 -0.03
C ALA A 117 4.22 9.99 -0.33
N LEU A 118 5.28 10.54 -0.93
CA LEU A 118 5.40 11.94 -1.29
C LEU A 118 5.67 12.06 -2.79
N LEU A 119 5.02 13.02 -3.43
CA LEU A 119 5.20 13.38 -4.83
C LEU A 119 5.86 14.75 -4.93
N SER A 120 6.80 14.90 -5.86
CA SER A 120 7.38 16.19 -6.23
C SER A 120 7.73 16.15 -7.71
N ARG A 121 7.89 17.30 -8.35
CA ARG A 121 8.59 17.35 -9.63
C ARG A 121 10.06 17.01 -9.43
N ALA A 122 10.66 16.31 -10.38
CA ALA A 122 12.06 15.87 -10.30
C ALA A 122 13.06 17.03 -10.16
N ASP A 123 12.73 18.21 -10.71
CA ASP A 123 13.55 19.42 -10.63
C ASP A 123 13.24 20.29 -9.40
N ALA A 124 12.25 19.90 -8.58
CA ALA A 124 11.75 20.66 -7.44
C ALA A 124 11.52 19.75 -6.23
N TRP A 125 12.48 18.89 -5.91
CA TRP A 125 12.42 17.88 -4.83
C TRP A 125 12.11 18.44 -3.43
N ASN A 126 12.37 19.72 -3.19
CA ASN A 126 12.03 20.41 -1.94
C ASN A 126 10.54 20.81 -1.85
N HIS A 127 9.79 20.67 -2.94
CA HIS A 127 8.36 20.92 -3.04
C HIS A 127 7.62 19.58 -3.15
N VAL A 128 7.51 18.91 -2.01
CA VAL A 128 6.81 17.63 -1.87
C VAL A 128 5.36 17.82 -1.42
N GLU A 129 4.47 17.01 -1.97
CA GLU A 129 3.08 16.89 -1.56
C GLU A 129 2.77 15.43 -1.20
N PRO A 130 1.91 15.16 -0.21
CA PRO A 130 1.49 13.80 0.07
C PRO A 130 0.70 13.23 -1.12
N VAL A 131 0.88 11.94 -1.39
CA VAL A 131 0.09 11.24 -2.43
C VAL A 131 -1.33 10.96 -1.93
N PHE A 132 -1.46 10.58 -0.66
CA PHE A 132 -2.73 10.28 -0.01
C PHE A 132 -3.16 11.38 0.96
N CYS A 133 -4.47 11.52 1.15
CA CYS A 133 -5.11 12.51 1.99
C CYS A 133 -4.51 12.59 3.38
N GLY A 134 -4.30 11.45 4.03
CA GLY A 134 -3.62 11.38 5.32
C GLY A 134 -4.40 12.00 6.49
N ARG A 135 -5.63 12.50 6.27
CA ARG A 135 -6.47 13.05 7.34
C ARG A 135 -6.71 11.97 8.38
N THR A 136 -6.55 12.29 9.65
CA THR A 136 -6.80 11.36 10.75
C THR A 136 -8.28 11.36 11.14
N GLY A 137 -8.86 10.18 11.30
CA GLY A 137 -10.22 9.93 11.76
C GLY A 137 -10.34 9.89 13.29
N PRO A 138 -11.58 9.78 13.81
CA PRO A 138 -11.87 9.83 15.25
C PRO A 138 -11.15 8.75 16.08
N ASP A 139 -10.98 7.54 15.51
CA ASP A 139 -10.37 6.40 16.20
C ASP A 139 -8.91 6.19 15.77
N GLY A 140 -8.30 7.21 15.17
CA GLY A 140 -6.90 7.19 14.72
C GLY A 140 -6.68 6.57 13.35
N GLU A 141 -7.74 6.22 12.61
CA GLU A 141 -7.64 5.83 11.21
C GLU A 141 -7.02 6.95 10.37
N VAL A 142 -6.39 6.58 9.25
CA VAL A 142 -5.84 7.54 8.30
C VAL A 142 -6.58 7.40 6.98
N CYS A 143 -6.99 8.52 6.40
CA CYS A 143 -7.64 8.52 5.11
C CYS A 143 -6.65 8.11 4.02
N MET A 144 -6.99 7.05 3.31
CA MET A 144 -6.16 6.46 2.26
C MET A 144 -6.66 6.77 0.84
N ASP A 145 -7.56 7.75 0.71
CA ASP A 145 -7.94 8.31 -0.58
C ASP A 145 -6.87 9.30 -1.08
N VAL A 146 -6.94 9.68 -2.35
CA VAL A 146 -5.97 10.58 -3.01
C VAL A 146 -6.00 11.96 -2.38
N THR A 147 -4.84 12.60 -2.23
CA THR A 147 -4.76 13.97 -1.71
C THR A 147 -5.67 14.93 -2.48
N GLY A 148 -6.53 15.66 -1.74
CA GLY A 148 -7.47 16.61 -2.32
C GLY A 148 -8.77 15.99 -2.84
N HIS A 149 -9.04 14.71 -2.53
CA HIS A 149 -10.32 14.08 -2.86
C HIS A 149 -11.50 14.84 -2.22
N PRO A 150 -12.65 14.94 -2.93
CA PRO A 150 -13.87 15.52 -2.39
C PRO A 150 -14.60 14.52 -1.48
N GLY A 151 -15.53 15.03 -0.67
CA GLY A 151 -16.46 14.21 0.12
C GLY A 151 -15.88 13.65 1.42
N PHE A 152 -16.43 12.52 1.87
CA PHE A 152 -16.06 11.90 3.13
C PHE A 152 -14.67 11.26 3.06
N HIS A 153 -13.94 11.37 4.16
CA HIS A 153 -12.69 10.67 4.40
C HIS A 153 -13.01 9.22 4.72
N SER A 154 -12.29 8.28 4.13
CA SER A 154 -12.46 6.85 4.39
C SER A 154 -11.15 6.18 4.78
N ALA A 155 -11.22 5.27 5.76
CA ALA A 155 -10.12 4.37 6.09
C ALA A 155 -9.91 3.36 4.94
N ALA A 156 -8.69 2.86 4.77
CA ALA A 156 -8.42 1.80 3.81
C ALA A 156 -9.23 0.52 4.10
N GLY A 157 -9.60 -0.19 3.03
CA GLY A 157 -10.27 -1.49 3.08
C GLY A 157 -11.76 -1.43 2.75
N ILE A 158 -12.34 -2.61 2.47
CA ILE A 158 -13.76 -2.75 2.16
C ILE A 158 -14.59 -2.43 3.41
N GLY A 159 -15.47 -1.43 3.32
CA GLY A 159 -16.31 -1.00 4.45
C GLY A 159 -15.57 -0.19 5.52
N GLY A 160 -14.45 0.44 5.15
CA GLY A 160 -13.69 1.34 6.03
C GLY A 160 -14.58 2.42 6.65
N LEU A 161 -14.23 2.84 7.87
CA LEU A 161 -14.93 3.93 8.55
C LEU A 161 -14.85 5.20 7.72
N CYS A 162 -15.97 5.92 7.62
CA CYS A 162 -16.06 7.19 6.93
C CYS A 162 -16.27 8.34 7.93
N TRP A 163 -15.64 9.50 7.71
CA TRP A 163 -15.78 10.67 8.56
C TRP A 163 -15.62 11.99 7.80
N GLY A 164 -15.96 13.10 8.46
CA GLY A 164 -15.92 14.45 7.93
C GLY A 164 -17.28 14.93 7.44
N ASP A 165 -17.34 16.19 7.04
CA ASP A 165 -18.53 16.80 6.46
C ASP A 165 -18.46 16.60 4.95
N GLY A 166 -19.24 15.64 4.43
CA GLY A 166 -19.59 15.65 3.01
C GLY A 166 -20.63 16.74 2.79
N ASP A 167 -20.40 17.60 1.80
CA ASP A 167 -21.44 18.52 1.31
C ASP A 167 -22.62 17.72 0.69
#